data_AF-A0A6G2D4Z3-F1
#
_entry.id   AF-A0A6G2D4Z3-F1
#
_cell.length_a   1.000
_cell.length_b   1.000
_cell.length_c   1.000
_cell.angle_alpha   90.00
_cell.angle_beta   90.00
_cell.angle_gamma   90.00
#
_symmetry.space_group_name_H-M   'P 1'
#
loop_
_entity.id
_entity.type
_entity.pdbx_description
1 polymer ?
#
loop_
_entity_poly.entity_id
_entity_poly.type
_entity_poly.pdbx_seq_one_letter_code
_entity_poly.pdbx_strand_id
1 'polypeptide(L)'
;KQGGFIREDLDEDAFIALFTGQKKLREQQVTMLEDIDYLKSEQPIHPSYAQSLLKKRKARVVACLGGIDSPAYADKVFAQSVFRQAEIDFKDHFNISRYDLLPKKHADAALAYWMTWEPSTNTKMKIMKLNSFDDV
;
A
#
# COMPACT_ATOMS: atom_id res chain seq x y z
N LYS A 1 44.83 37.72 16.75
CA LYS A 1 43.69 36.88 17.20
C LYS A 1 42.64 37.82 17.78
N GLN A 2 41.69 38.28 16.97
CA GLN A 2 40.61 39.14 17.46
C GLN A 2 39.48 38.22 17.95
N GLY A 3 39.38 38.08 19.28
CA GLY A 3 38.20 37.49 19.91
C GLY A 3 37.02 38.44 19.71
N GLY A 4 35.86 37.89 19.34
CA GLY A 4 34.64 38.67 19.15
C GLY A 4 34.29 39.45 20.42
N PHE A 5 33.96 40.73 20.25
CA PHE A 5 33.43 41.58 21.32
C PHE A 5 32.09 41.00 21.78
N ILE A 6 32.06 40.45 23.01
CA ILE A 6 30.81 40.21 23.73
C ILE A 6 30.54 41.50 24.51
N ARG A 7 29.41 42.14 24.26
CA ARG A 7 28.95 43.27 25.05
C ARG A 7 28.69 42.81 26.49
N GLU A 8 29.25 43.52 27.46
CA GLU A 8 29.19 43.23 28.90
C GLU A 8 27.77 43.37 29.49
N ASP A 9 26.82 43.96 28.76
CA ASP A 9 25.44 44.23 29.15
C ASP A 9 24.40 43.31 28.49
N LEU A 10 24.82 42.25 27.81
CA LEU A 10 23.90 41.19 27.39
C LEU A 10 23.49 40.38 28.63
N ASP A 11 22.31 40.72 29.14
CA ASP A 11 21.66 40.10 30.28
C ASP A 11 21.69 38.56 30.15
N GLU A 12 22.19 37.87 31.18
CA GLU A 12 22.28 36.41 31.24
C GLU A 12 20.90 35.78 30.97
N ASP A 13 19.85 36.44 31.44
CA ASP A 13 18.46 36.06 31.21
C ASP A 13 18.07 36.12 29.72
N ALA A 14 18.61 37.07 28.96
CA ALA A 14 18.38 37.17 27.52
C ALA A 14 19.05 36.01 26.75
N PHE A 15 20.25 35.60 27.16
CA PHE A 15 20.91 34.43 26.58
C PHE A 15 20.17 33.14 26.93
N ILE A 16 19.78 32.96 28.20
CA ILE A 16 19.00 31.81 28.64
C ILE A 16 17.68 31.73 27.86
N ALA A 17 16.97 32.84 27.71
CA ALA A 17 15.73 32.91 26.93
C ALA A 17 15.95 32.56 25.46
N LEU A 18 17.02 33.07 24.83
CA LEU A 18 17.36 32.76 23.44
C LEU A 18 17.65 31.27 23.25
N PHE A 19 18.54 30.69 24.07
CA PHE A 19 18.90 29.27 23.95
C PHE A 19 17.72 28.35 24.28
N THR A 20 16.90 28.71 25.25
CA THR A 20 15.67 27.97 25.58
C THR A 20 14.67 28.04 24.42
N GLY A 21 14.51 29.21 23.80
CA GLY A 21 13.70 29.39 22.59
C GLY A 21 14.21 28.56 21.42
N GLN A 22 15.52 28.58 21.15
CA GLN A 22 16.14 27.77 20.10
C GLN A 22 16.00 26.26 20.36
N LYS A 23 16.13 25.81 21.62
CA LYS A 23 15.90 24.42 21.99
C LYS A 23 14.46 24.01 21.70
N LYS A 24 13.48 24.79 22.14
CA LYS A 24 12.05 24.54 21.91
C LYS A 24 11.69 24.53 20.43
N LEU A 25 12.25 25.45 19.63
CA LEU A 25 12.05 25.47 18.18
C LEU A 25 12.59 24.21 17.50
N ARG A 26 13.78 23.73 17.91
CA ARG A 26 14.34 22.49 17.37
C ARG A 26 13.50 21.26 17.73
N GLU A 27 13.03 21.18 18.98
CA GLU A 27 12.13 20.11 19.40
C GLU A 27 10.84 20.09 18.56
N GLN A 28 10.23 21.26 18.33
CA GLN A 28 9.05 21.39 17.47
C GLN A 28 9.33 20.99 16.01
N GLN A 29 10.50 21.35 15.47
CA GLN A 29 10.90 20.94 14.12
C GLN A 29 11.02 19.42 13.97
N VAL A 30 11.58 18.73 14.97
CA VAL A 30 11.69 17.26 14.95
C VAL A 30 10.31 16.62 14.89
N THR A 31 9.40 17.02 15.80
CA THR A 31 8.02 16.50 15.80
C THR A 31 7.30 16.80 14.48
N MET A 32 7.49 17.99 13.91
CA MET A 32 6.88 18.34 12.62
C MET A 32 7.39 17.46 11.47
N LEU A 33 8.67 17.09 11.48
CA LEU A 33 9.24 16.20 10.47
C LEU A 33 8.66 14.78 10.60
N GLU A 34 8.52 14.27 11.83
CA GLU A 34 7.89 12.98 12.10
C GLU A 34 6.44 12.94 11.61
N ASP A 35 5.66 14.00 11.88
CA ASP A 35 4.28 14.12 11.41
C ASP A 35 4.21 14.17 9.86
N ILE A 36 5.12 14.90 9.22
CA ILE A 36 5.17 14.98 7.75
C ILE A 36 5.45 13.61 7.14
N ASP A 37 6.38 12.85 7.69
CA ASP A 37 6.72 11.53 7.18
C ASP A 37 5.58 10.53 7.41
N TYR A 38 4.93 10.60 8.59
CA TYR A 38 3.70 9.85 8.85
C TYR A 38 2.62 10.17 7.80
N LEU A 39 2.31 11.44 7.59
CA LEU A 39 1.29 11.88 6.62
C LEU A 39 1.62 11.42 5.19
N LYS A 40 2.88 11.54 4.76
CA LYS A 40 3.31 11.07 3.43
C LYS A 40 3.11 9.57 3.26
N SER A 41 3.32 8.79 4.33
CA SER A 41 3.18 7.32 4.31
C SER A 41 1.72 6.86 4.26
N GLU A 42 0.82 7.60 4.92
CA GLU A 42 -0.63 7.31 4.98
C GLU A 42 -1.39 7.84 3.77
N GLN A 43 -0.79 8.73 2.97
CA GLN A 43 -1.43 9.22 1.76
C GLN A 43 -1.84 8.05 0.84
N PRO A 44 -3.03 8.11 0.23
CA PRO A 44 -3.44 7.12 -0.76
C PRO A 44 -2.50 7.08 -1.96
N ILE A 45 -2.40 5.92 -2.60
CA ILE A 45 -1.70 5.76 -3.86
C ILE A 45 -2.39 6.56 -4.98
N HIS A 46 -1.60 6.91 -6.00
CA HIS A 46 -2.15 7.57 -7.18
C HIS A 46 -3.09 6.60 -7.96
N PRO A 47 -4.21 7.08 -8.54
CA PRO A 47 -5.14 6.23 -9.29
C PRO A 47 -4.50 5.39 -10.41
N SER A 48 -3.44 5.89 -11.07
CA SER A 48 -2.73 5.10 -12.09
C SER A 48 -2.08 3.84 -11.51
N TYR A 49 -1.58 3.89 -10.27
CA TYR A 49 -1.02 2.72 -9.60
C TYR A 49 -2.14 1.75 -9.22
N ALA A 50 -3.30 2.24 -8.79
CA ALA A 50 -4.47 1.42 -8.54
C ALA A 50 -4.91 0.66 -9.81
N GLN A 51 -4.86 1.30 -10.98
CA GLN A 51 -5.10 0.63 -12.27
C GLN A 51 -4.07 -0.47 -12.56
N SER A 52 -2.80 -0.26 -12.21
CA SER A 52 -1.77 -1.29 -12.33
C SER A 52 -2.04 -2.49 -11.42
N LEU A 53 -2.51 -2.27 -10.18
CA LEU A 53 -2.94 -3.35 -9.29
C LEU A 53 -4.13 -4.14 -9.86
N LEU A 54 -5.12 -3.46 -10.45
CA LEU A 54 -6.24 -4.13 -11.12
C LEU A 54 -5.77 -5.00 -12.31
N LYS A 55 -4.79 -4.53 -13.08
CA LYS A 55 -4.18 -5.33 -14.16
C LYS A 55 -3.45 -6.56 -13.61
N LYS A 56 -2.71 -6.42 -12.50
CA LYS A 56 -2.03 -7.54 -11.81
C LYS A 56 -3.02 -8.56 -11.27
N ARG A 57 -4.09 -8.12 -10.59
CA ARG A 57 -5.22 -8.96 -10.19
C ARG A 57 -5.75 -9.76 -11.38
N LYS A 58 -6.04 -9.08 -12.50
CA LYS A 58 -6.61 -9.75 -13.68
C LYS A 58 -5.69 -10.86 -14.19
N ALA A 59 -4.40 -10.55 -14.36
CA ALA A 59 -3.41 -11.52 -14.81
C ALA A 59 -3.31 -12.71 -13.85
N ARG A 60 -3.27 -12.47 -12.54
CA ARG A 60 -3.18 -13.53 -11.53
C ARG A 60 -4.40 -14.44 -11.55
N VAL A 61 -5.61 -13.87 -11.54
CA VAL A 61 -6.86 -14.66 -11.54
C VAL A 61 -6.96 -15.53 -12.79
N VAL A 62 -6.62 -14.99 -13.97
CA VAL A 62 -6.58 -15.77 -15.22
C VAL A 62 -5.59 -16.92 -15.12
N ALA A 63 -4.40 -16.69 -14.58
CA ALA A 63 -3.41 -17.75 -14.38
C ALA A 63 -3.94 -18.84 -13.43
N CYS A 64 -4.59 -18.47 -12.33
CA CYS A 64 -5.20 -19.42 -11.40
C CYS A 64 -6.35 -20.22 -12.02
N LEU A 65 -7.10 -19.64 -12.96
CA LEU A 65 -8.15 -20.34 -13.72
C LEU A 65 -7.58 -21.30 -14.78
N GLY A 66 -6.26 -21.30 -15.04
CA GLY A 66 -5.60 -22.14 -16.03
C GLY A 66 -5.35 -21.46 -17.39
N GLY A 67 -5.53 -20.14 -17.49
CA GLY A 67 -5.34 -19.38 -18.73
C GLY A 67 -6.63 -18.82 -19.33
N ILE A 68 -6.52 -18.08 -20.43
CA ILE A 68 -7.68 -17.50 -21.13
C ILE A 68 -8.47 -18.53 -21.93
N ASP A 69 -7.84 -19.65 -22.29
CA ASP A 69 -8.43 -20.70 -23.11
C ASP A 69 -8.91 -21.89 -22.24
N SER A 70 -8.82 -21.79 -20.91
CA SER A 70 -9.20 -22.90 -20.04
C SER A 70 -10.73 -23.04 -19.93
N PRO A 71 -11.25 -24.27 -19.78
CA PRO A 71 -12.68 -24.50 -19.53
C PRO A 71 -13.20 -23.71 -18.32
N ALA A 72 -12.41 -23.60 -17.24
CA ALA A 72 -12.79 -22.83 -16.06
C ALA A 72 -12.89 -21.32 -16.33
N TYR A 73 -12.09 -20.76 -17.25
CA TYR A 73 -12.21 -19.36 -17.67
C TYR A 73 -13.36 -19.15 -18.67
N ALA A 74 -13.68 -20.17 -19.48
CA ALA A 74 -14.79 -20.15 -20.43
C ALA A 74 -16.14 -20.04 -19.73
N ASP A 75 -16.34 -20.71 -18.59
CA ASP A 75 -17.51 -20.53 -17.72
C ASP A 75 -17.52 -19.11 -17.11
N LYS A 76 -18.28 -18.21 -17.74
CA LYS A 76 -18.31 -16.78 -17.38
C LYS A 76 -18.84 -16.53 -15.97
N VAL A 77 -19.84 -17.29 -15.54
CA VAL A 77 -20.46 -17.10 -14.22
C VAL A 77 -19.46 -17.53 -13.14
N PHE A 78 -18.80 -18.66 -13.34
CA PHE A 78 -17.78 -19.12 -12.41
C PHE A 78 -16.54 -18.23 -12.43
N ALA A 79 -15.99 -17.89 -13.60
CA ALA A 79 -14.84 -17.01 -13.70
C ALA A 79 -15.11 -15.66 -13.00
N GLN A 80 -16.29 -15.07 -13.21
CA GLN A 80 -16.69 -13.83 -12.55
C GLN A 80 -16.71 -13.96 -11.01
N SER A 81 -17.15 -15.11 -10.47
CA SER A 81 -17.14 -15.33 -9.03
C SER A 81 -15.70 -15.43 -8.48
N VAL A 82 -14.76 -16.01 -9.22
CA VAL A 82 -13.33 -16.03 -8.85
C VAL A 82 -12.72 -14.63 -8.89
N PHE A 83 -13.04 -13.81 -9.91
CA PHE A 83 -12.64 -12.41 -9.94
C PHE A 83 -13.20 -11.63 -8.76
N ARG A 84 -14.46 -11.88 -8.38
CA ARG A 84 -15.09 -11.22 -7.23
C ARG A 84 -14.45 -11.65 -5.92
N GLN A 85 -14.16 -12.94 -5.75
CA GLN A 85 -13.44 -13.46 -4.59
C GLN A 85 -12.09 -12.76 -4.42
N ALA A 86 -11.26 -12.72 -5.46
CA ALA A 86 -9.98 -12.03 -5.43
C ALA A 86 -10.11 -10.56 -5.00
N GLU A 87 -11.17 -9.88 -5.46
CA GLU A 87 -11.42 -8.50 -5.07
C GLU A 87 -11.74 -8.32 -3.59
N ILE A 88 -12.59 -9.19 -3.05
CA ILE A 88 -12.98 -9.18 -1.63
C ILE A 88 -11.74 -9.45 -0.80
N ASP A 89 -11.02 -10.53 -1.10
CA ASP A 89 -9.84 -10.94 -0.33
C ASP A 89 -8.79 -9.81 -0.26
N PHE A 90 -8.54 -9.12 -1.38
CA PHE A 90 -7.59 -8.00 -1.42
C PHE A 90 -8.08 -6.81 -0.58
N LYS A 91 -9.35 -6.43 -0.75
CA LYS A 91 -9.95 -5.30 -0.03
C LYS A 91 -9.97 -5.55 1.47
N ASP A 92 -10.31 -6.77 1.88
CA ASP A 92 -10.35 -7.17 3.28
C ASP A 92 -8.93 -7.24 3.87
N HIS A 93 -7.96 -7.79 3.13
CA HIS A 93 -6.57 -7.88 3.59
C HIS A 93 -5.94 -6.51 3.88
N PHE A 94 -6.20 -5.52 3.02
CA PHE A 94 -5.69 -4.15 3.20
C PHE A 94 -6.67 -3.22 3.94
N ASN A 95 -7.85 -3.72 4.33
CA ASN A 95 -8.93 -2.94 4.93
C ASN A 95 -9.28 -1.67 4.13
N ILE A 96 -9.52 -1.81 2.83
CA ILE A 96 -9.87 -0.72 1.92
C ILE A 96 -11.14 -1.00 1.13
N SER A 97 -11.96 0.02 0.88
CA SER A 97 -13.15 -0.12 0.03
C SER A 97 -12.83 -0.04 -1.47
N ARG A 98 -11.74 0.63 -1.83
CA ARG A 98 -11.33 0.91 -3.22
C ARG A 98 -9.79 0.92 -3.33
N TYR A 99 -9.26 0.50 -4.48
CA TYR A 99 -7.83 0.28 -4.66
C TYR A 99 -6.99 1.57 -4.54
N ASP A 100 -7.51 2.69 -5.03
CA ASP A 100 -6.86 4.01 -4.94
C ASP A 100 -6.86 4.59 -3.52
N LEU A 101 -7.59 3.99 -2.57
CA LEU A 101 -7.51 4.33 -1.14
C LEU A 101 -6.41 3.56 -0.41
N LEU A 102 -5.66 2.68 -1.09
CA LEU A 102 -4.53 1.99 -0.50
C LEU A 102 -3.48 3.00 -0.04
N PRO A 103 -3.06 3.01 1.23
CA PRO A 103 -1.95 3.85 1.69
C PRO A 103 -0.66 3.54 0.94
N LYS A 104 0.14 4.57 0.60
CA LYS A 104 1.41 4.42 -0.14
C LYS A 104 2.38 3.45 0.52
N LYS A 105 2.43 3.42 1.85
CA LYS A 105 3.26 2.47 2.61
C LYS A 105 2.96 0.99 2.30
N HIS A 106 1.79 0.67 1.76
CA HIS A 106 1.38 -0.71 1.42
C HIS A 106 1.52 -1.04 -0.08
N ALA A 107 2.07 -0.13 -0.90
CA ALA A 107 2.18 -0.34 -2.34
C ALA A 107 2.93 -1.63 -2.71
N ASP A 108 4.10 -1.85 -2.11
CA ASP A 108 4.92 -3.04 -2.38
C ASP A 108 4.27 -4.32 -1.86
N ALA A 109 3.65 -4.26 -0.68
CA ALA A 109 2.90 -5.37 -0.11
C ALA A 109 1.71 -5.76 -1.00
N ALA A 110 1.00 -4.79 -1.59
CA ALA A 110 -0.09 -5.04 -2.52
C ALA A 110 0.37 -5.69 -3.83
N LEU A 111 1.57 -5.35 -4.33
CA LEU A 111 2.17 -6.07 -5.46
C LEU A 111 2.52 -7.50 -5.07
N ALA A 112 3.19 -7.69 -3.93
CA ALA A 112 3.55 -9.02 -3.44
C ALA A 112 2.33 -9.91 -3.23
N TYR A 113 1.25 -9.36 -2.69
CA TYR A 113 -0.04 -10.04 -2.53
C TYR A 113 -0.52 -10.64 -3.86
N TRP A 114 -0.49 -9.89 -4.96
CA TRP A 114 -0.92 -10.42 -6.25
C TRP A 114 0.02 -11.46 -6.86
N MET A 115 1.28 -11.50 -6.44
CA MET A 115 2.22 -12.54 -6.88
C MET A 115 1.91 -13.89 -6.20
N THR A 116 1.35 -13.86 -4.99
CA THR A 116 1.13 -15.06 -4.15
C THR A 116 -0.35 -15.42 -3.95
N TRP A 117 -1.29 -14.53 -4.29
CA TRP A 117 -2.72 -14.78 -4.09
C TRP A 117 -3.17 -16.07 -4.76
N GLU A 118 -3.97 -16.86 -4.08
CA GLU A 118 -4.58 -18.06 -4.64
C GLU A 118 -6.06 -18.11 -4.23
N PRO A 119 -6.93 -18.67 -5.08
CA PRO A 119 -8.34 -18.82 -4.74
C PRO A 119 -8.52 -19.77 -3.55
N SER A 120 -9.66 -19.72 -2.87
CA SER A 120 -9.94 -20.67 -1.77
C SER A 120 -9.91 -22.12 -2.23
N THR A 121 -9.70 -23.03 -1.27
CA THR A 121 -9.61 -24.49 -1.54
C THR A 121 -10.79 -25.01 -2.36
N ASN A 122 -12.02 -24.62 -2.01
CA ASN A 122 -13.23 -25.03 -2.75
C ASN A 122 -13.23 -24.51 -4.19
N THR A 123 -12.81 -23.25 -4.38
CA THR A 123 -12.67 -22.66 -5.72
C THR A 123 -11.59 -23.39 -6.52
N LYS A 124 -10.42 -23.70 -5.94
CA LYS A 124 -9.36 -24.50 -6.59
C LYS A 124 -9.86 -25.87 -7.02
N MET A 125 -10.54 -26.59 -6.14
CA MET A 125 -11.10 -27.91 -6.47
C MET A 125 -12.07 -27.83 -7.65
N LYS A 126 -12.91 -26.79 -7.71
CA LYS A 126 -13.82 -26.58 -8.84
C LYS A 126 -13.08 -26.22 -10.13
N ILE A 127 -12.04 -25.40 -10.07
CA ILE A 127 -11.16 -25.10 -11.22
C ILE A 127 -10.54 -26.39 -11.76
N MET A 128 -9.95 -27.21 -10.88
CA MET A 128 -9.35 -28.49 -11.26
C MET A 128 -10.37 -29.40 -11.94
N LYS A 129 -11.58 -29.51 -11.38
CA LYS A 129 -12.67 -30.29 -11.98
C LYS A 129 -13.04 -29.77 -13.37
N LEU A 130 -13.27 -28.48 -13.53
CA LEU A 130 -13.66 -27.90 -14.82
C LEU A 130 -12.57 -28.09 -15.88
N ASN A 131 -11.30 -27.86 -15.51
CA ASN A 131 -10.18 -28.00 -16.42
C ASN A 131 -9.78 -29.46 -16.69
N SER A 132 -10.21 -30.42 -15.86
CA SER A 132 -10.00 -31.84 -16.13
C SER A 132 -10.99 -32.42 -17.14
N PHE A 133 -12.14 -31.76 -17.35
CA PHE A 133 -13.12 -32.13 -18.39
C PHE A 133 -12.74 -31.47 -19.72
N ASP A 134 -11.54 -31.76 -20.22
CA ASP A 134 -11.28 -31.78 -21.65
C ASP A 134 -11.64 -33.20 -22.14
N ASP A 135 -12.94 -33.45 -22.34
CA ASP A 135 -13.41 -34.62 -23.07
C ASP A 135 -13.67 -34.22 -24.53
N VAL A 136 -12.77 -34.70 -25.40
CA VAL A 136 -12.84 -34.84 -26.88
C VAL A 136 -12.51 -33.61 -27.74
#